data_AF-A0A930E4P3-F1
#
_entry.id   AF-A0A930E4P3-F1
#
_cell.length_a   1.000
_cell.length_b   1.000
_cell.length_c   1.000
_cell.angle_alpha   90.00
_cell.angle_beta   90.00
_cell.angle_gamma   90.00
#
_symmetry.space_group_name_H-M   'P 1'
#
loop_
_entity.id
_entity.type
_entity.pdbx_description
1 polymer ?
#
loop_
_entity_poly.entity_id
_entity_poly.type
_entity_poly.pdbx_seq_one_letter_code
_entity_poly.pdbx_strand_id
1 'polypeptide(L)'
;MKKKFLSTTFLILSLLMINVLIFNKYTDKSIVVAESFNGWKEEGNERYFFQNSKKFTGEYQNKYFVNGKYANGVYNGTLYKNGDISTNAYVGEIFYGSDGKPANGWYDDGSNWYFFQNGKKHNGYGVDGNGKRYFVNGKYANGYVGGIFYSKGKPVNGWYDDGKDWYFFRDGKKYTGKAKDENGEMYFVKGKYANTYIDGVFYKDGKIANWWCDDGKDWYFFQNGKKHNGYGVDANGRRYFIRGKYANAYVDEIFYSEGKIANWWFNDGEAWYFFQNGKKHNGYGIDANGKRYFVDGKYANGIYGGKLYKDGIESKGRTYVNGIFYDENISPADGWYDDGDAWYFFKDGKKYT
;
A
#
# COMPACT_ATOMS: atom_id res chain seq x y z
N MET A 1 72.40 95.62 -0.97
CA MET A 1 73.43 95.30 0.04
C MET A 1 72.81 94.43 1.14
N LYS A 2 73.36 93.22 1.31
CA LYS A 2 73.26 92.24 2.43
C LYS A 2 71.85 91.81 2.92
N LYS A 3 71.36 90.71 2.32
CA LYS A 3 70.45 89.73 2.96
C LYS A 3 71.09 89.24 4.26
N LYS A 4 70.43 89.41 5.41
CA LYS A 4 70.76 88.65 6.62
C LYS A 4 70.07 87.28 6.52
N PHE A 5 70.87 86.27 6.21
CA PHE A 5 70.54 84.87 6.43
C PHE A 5 70.29 84.66 7.92
N LEU A 6 69.02 84.51 8.32
CA LEU A 6 68.68 83.78 9.54
C LEU A 6 68.98 82.31 9.25
N SER A 7 70.11 81.85 9.76
CA SER A 7 70.64 80.52 9.49
C SER A 7 69.64 79.44 9.88
N THR A 8 69.46 78.43 9.02
CA THR A 8 68.74 77.18 9.30
C THR A 8 69.25 76.52 10.60
N THR A 9 70.50 76.79 10.99
CA THR A 9 71.09 76.39 12.27
C THR A 9 70.37 76.97 13.49
N PHE A 10 69.81 78.19 13.41
CA PHE A 10 69.07 78.84 14.51
C PHE A 10 67.68 78.23 14.70
N LEU A 11 67.03 77.79 13.62
CA LEU A 11 65.74 77.10 13.69
C LEU A 11 65.90 75.66 14.24
N ILE A 12 66.99 74.98 13.86
CA ILE A 12 67.34 73.65 14.38
C ILE A 12 67.74 73.74 15.86
N LEU A 13 68.51 74.75 16.28
CA LEU A 13 68.79 75.00 17.70
C LEU A 13 67.51 75.38 18.47
N SER A 14 66.57 76.11 17.87
CA SER A 14 65.28 76.43 18.50
C SER A 14 64.40 75.20 18.70
N LEU A 15 64.34 74.28 17.73
CA LEU A 15 63.60 73.01 17.89
C LEU A 15 64.31 72.05 18.86
N LEU A 16 65.65 72.00 18.86
CA LEU A 16 66.40 71.23 19.84
C LEU A 16 66.21 71.81 21.25
N MET A 17 66.25 73.14 21.42
CA MET A 17 66.01 73.81 22.70
C MET A 17 64.56 73.67 23.17
N ILE A 18 63.56 73.63 22.28
CA ILE A 18 62.17 73.33 22.63
C ILE A 18 62.01 71.87 23.07
N ASN A 19 62.62 70.90 22.36
CA ASN A 19 62.61 69.50 22.77
C ASN A 19 63.38 69.27 24.09
N VAL A 20 64.50 69.98 24.31
CA VAL A 20 65.30 69.92 25.53
C VAL A 20 64.62 70.63 26.69
N LEU A 21 63.90 71.75 26.48
CA LEU A 21 63.09 72.37 27.53
C LEU A 21 61.83 71.56 27.85
N ILE A 22 61.20 70.90 26.87
CA ILE A 22 60.09 69.98 27.14
C ILE A 22 60.61 68.75 27.90
N PHE A 23 61.79 68.21 27.59
CA PHE A 23 62.40 67.15 28.41
C PHE A 23 62.75 67.67 29.81
N ASN A 24 63.42 68.82 29.95
CA ASN A 24 63.93 69.29 31.25
C ASN A 24 62.87 69.92 32.19
N LYS A 25 61.73 70.42 31.68
CA LYS A 25 60.59 70.80 32.54
C LYS A 25 59.76 69.58 32.99
N TYR A 26 60.03 68.41 32.41
CA TYR A 26 59.42 67.13 32.78
C TYR A 26 60.42 66.12 33.36
N THR A 27 61.70 66.48 33.59
CA THR A 27 62.65 65.61 34.31
C THR A 27 62.48 65.61 35.83
N ASP A 28 61.73 66.57 36.40
CA ASP A 28 61.40 66.64 37.84
C ASP A 28 59.92 66.38 38.15
N LYS A 29 59.15 65.96 37.15
CA LYS A 29 57.94 65.19 37.38
C LYS A 29 58.20 63.86 36.74
N SER A 30 58.45 62.85 37.55
CA SER A 30 58.34 61.46 37.14
C SER A 30 57.14 61.33 36.20
N ILE A 31 57.40 61.29 34.89
CA ILE A 31 56.47 60.68 33.96
C ILE A 31 56.58 59.22 34.32
N VAL A 32 55.81 58.85 35.34
CA VAL A 32 55.52 57.46 35.66
C VAL A 32 54.75 57.00 34.43
N VAL A 33 55.45 56.47 33.45
CA VAL A 33 54.85 55.52 32.52
C VAL A 33 54.39 54.42 33.46
N ALA A 34 53.12 54.47 33.87
CA ALA A 34 52.53 53.44 34.69
C ALA A 34 52.72 52.15 33.91
N GLU A 35 53.68 51.32 34.33
CA GLU A 35 53.89 50.02 33.73
C GLU A 35 52.55 49.30 33.76
N SER A 36 52.07 48.96 32.59
CA SER A 36 50.75 48.38 32.46
C SER A 36 50.73 47.04 33.18
N PHE A 37 49.88 46.90 34.20
CA PHE A 37 49.85 45.70 35.03
C PHE A 37 49.26 44.53 34.25
N ASN A 38 50.01 43.42 34.20
CA ASN A 38 49.62 42.15 33.63
C ASN A 38 49.76 41.07 34.72
N GLY A 39 48.68 40.41 35.09
CA GLY A 39 48.72 39.38 36.12
C GLY A 39 47.47 39.33 36.99
N TRP A 40 47.50 38.47 38.00
CA TRP A 40 46.41 38.33 38.95
C TRP A 40 46.48 39.39 40.04
N LYS A 41 45.36 40.04 40.32
CA LYS A 41 45.19 41.03 41.39
C LYS A 41 43.90 40.72 42.16
N GLU A 42 43.95 40.94 43.47
CA GLU A 42 42.77 40.86 44.33
C GLU A 42 42.03 42.19 44.33
N GLU A 43 40.71 42.14 44.16
CA GLU A 43 39.82 43.27 44.34
C GLU A 43 38.66 42.83 45.24
N GLY A 44 38.67 43.30 46.49
CA GLY A 44 37.78 42.80 47.54
C GLY A 44 38.13 41.35 47.91
N ASN A 45 37.13 40.46 47.92
CA ASN A 45 37.29 39.05 48.29
C ASN A 45 37.52 38.12 47.08
N GLU A 46 37.81 38.69 45.90
CA GLU A 46 37.94 37.91 44.66
C GLU A 46 39.22 38.26 43.91
N ARG A 47 39.73 37.27 43.17
CA ARG A 47 40.96 37.38 42.37
C ARG A 47 40.61 37.50 40.89
N TYR A 48 41.21 38.47 40.21
CA TYR A 48 40.97 38.78 38.80
C TYR A 48 42.28 38.86 38.01
N PHE A 49 42.27 38.37 36.78
CA PHE A 49 43.38 38.49 35.84
C PHE A 49 43.24 39.78 35.03
N PHE A 50 44.30 40.59 35.01
CA PHE A 50 44.39 41.84 34.29
C PHE A 50 45.39 41.73 33.15
N GLN A 51 45.08 42.40 32.05
CA GLN A 51 46.02 42.68 30.97
C GLN A 51 45.89 44.15 30.59
N ASN A 52 47.03 44.82 30.43
CA ASN A 52 47.12 46.26 30.21
C ASN A 52 46.31 47.07 31.25
N SER A 53 46.39 46.67 32.52
CA SER A 53 45.68 47.28 33.65
C SER A 53 44.14 47.24 33.57
N LYS A 54 43.56 46.43 32.68
CA LYS A 54 42.11 46.18 32.58
C LYS A 54 41.80 44.70 32.83
N LYS A 55 40.62 44.41 33.40
CA LYS A 55 40.13 43.02 33.54
C LYS A 55 40.10 42.35 32.17
N PHE A 56 40.81 41.24 32.05
CA PHE A 56 41.05 40.61 30.76
C PHE A 56 39.84 39.79 30.31
N THR A 57 39.50 39.89 29.02
CA THR A 57 38.54 39.01 28.36
C THR A 57 39.19 38.52 27.07
N GLY A 58 39.32 37.21 26.92
CA GLY A 58 40.05 36.61 25.81
C GLY A 58 40.78 35.34 26.21
N GLU A 59 41.55 34.80 25.27
CA GLU A 59 42.36 33.60 25.51
C GLU A 59 43.76 33.99 25.99
N TYR A 60 44.19 33.37 27.09
CA TYR A 60 45.54 33.52 27.63
C TYR A 60 45.97 32.19 28.24
N GLN A 61 47.15 31.68 27.87
CA GLN A 61 47.68 30.38 28.35
C GLN A 61 46.66 29.22 28.23
N ASN A 62 46.01 29.09 27.07
CA ASN A 62 44.99 28.07 26.76
C ASN A 62 43.73 28.12 27.66
N LYS A 63 43.51 29.24 28.36
CA LYS A 63 42.31 29.48 29.17
C LYS A 63 41.57 30.67 28.60
N TYR A 64 40.25 30.57 28.54
CA TYR A 64 39.39 31.69 28.20
C TYR A 64 38.98 32.43 29.48
N PHE A 65 39.15 33.75 29.45
CA PHE A 65 38.79 34.65 30.54
C PHE A 65 37.64 35.55 30.12
N VAL A 66 36.78 35.88 31.08
CA VAL A 66 35.71 36.86 30.92
C VAL A 66 35.74 37.77 32.14
N ASN A 67 35.99 39.07 31.89
CA ASN A 67 36.09 40.10 32.92
C ASN A 67 37.06 39.71 34.05
N GLY A 68 38.22 39.17 33.70
CA GLY A 68 39.29 38.77 34.61
C GLY A 68 39.05 37.46 35.37
N LYS A 69 37.94 36.75 35.16
CA LYS A 69 37.70 35.42 35.73
C LYS A 69 37.78 34.34 34.66
N TYR A 70 38.06 33.11 35.07
CA TYR A 70 37.94 31.95 34.18
C TYR A 70 36.50 31.84 33.67
N ALA A 71 36.37 31.65 32.36
CA ALA A 71 35.08 31.54 31.71
C ALA A 71 34.32 30.30 32.20
N ASN A 72 33.06 30.53 32.56
CA ASN A 72 32.08 29.49 32.87
C ASN A 72 30.79 29.85 32.14
N GLY A 73 30.33 28.96 31.24
CA GLY A 73 29.21 29.21 30.34
C GLY A 73 29.62 29.38 28.88
N VAL A 74 28.67 29.81 28.04
CA VAL A 74 28.85 29.90 26.59
C VAL A 74 29.32 31.30 26.21
N TYR A 75 30.46 31.39 25.52
CA TYR A 75 31.01 32.64 25.01
C TYR A 75 31.42 32.46 23.56
N ASN A 76 30.98 33.37 22.68
CA ASN A 76 31.21 33.30 21.24
C ASN A 76 30.81 31.94 20.61
N GLY A 77 29.77 31.30 21.15
CA GLY A 77 29.28 30.00 20.68
C GLY A 77 30.05 28.77 21.20
N THR A 78 31.12 28.96 21.97
CA THR A 78 31.88 27.86 22.60
C THR A 78 31.54 27.76 24.08
N LEU A 79 31.33 26.56 24.58
CA LEU A 79 31.07 26.28 25.98
C LEU A 79 32.39 26.18 26.76
N TYR A 80 32.49 26.93 27.85
CA TYR A 80 33.64 26.91 28.74
C TYR A 80 33.26 26.50 30.17
N LYS A 81 34.17 25.78 30.84
CA LYS A 81 34.12 25.48 32.28
C LYS A 81 35.51 25.67 32.86
N ASN A 82 35.63 26.53 33.87
CA ASN A 82 36.91 26.90 34.48
C ASN A 82 37.98 27.35 33.45
N GLY A 83 37.54 28.07 32.42
CA GLY A 83 38.38 28.60 31.35
C GLY A 83 38.77 27.57 30.27
N ASP A 84 38.51 26.27 30.47
CA ASP A 84 38.70 25.24 29.45
C ASP A 84 37.47 25.09 28.57
N ILE A 85 37.66 24.65 27.33
CA ILE A 85 36.55 24.21 26.48
C ILE A 85 35.89 22.99 27.15
N SER A 86 34.61 23.11 27.45
CA SER A 86 33.80 22.00 27.96
C SER A 86 33.07 21.35 26.80
N THR A 87 33.16 20.03 26.73
CA THR A 87 32.67 19.23 25.60
C THR A 87 31.66 18.20 26.05
N ASN A 88 30.88 17.67 25.11
CA ASN A 88 29.88 16.60 25.32
C ASN A 88 28.94 16.89 26.50
N ALA A 89 28.42 18.10 26.57
CA ALA A 89 27.61 18.57 27.69
C ALA A 89 26.37 19.32 27.21
N TYR A 90 25.28 19.18 27.95
CA TYR A 90 24.08 19.98 27.75
C TYR A 90 24.15 21.29 28.54
N VAL A 91 23.76 22.38 27.88
CA VAL A 91 23.40 23.64 28.54
C VAL A 91 21.98 23.99 28.13
N GLY A 92 21.04 23.82 29.06
CA GLY A 92 19.62 23.81 28.73
C GLY A 92 19.31 22.69 27.71
N GLU A 93 18.71 23.05 26.58
CA GLU A 93 18.35 22.10 25.50
C GLU A 93 19.45 21.92 24.44
N ILE A 94 20.56 22.66 24.53
CA ILE A 94 21.61 22.66 23.52
C ILE A 94 22.73 21.72 23.97
N PHE A 95 23.00 20.71 23.14
CA PHE A 95 24.14 19.83 23.29
C PHE A 95 25.38 20.42 22.62
N TYR A 96 26.46 20.52 23.37
CA TYR A 96 27.77 20.97 22.90
C TYR A 96 28.66 19.75 22.65
N GLY A 97 29.19 19.64 21.43
CA GLY A 97 29.96 18.48 20.99
C GLY A 97 31.40 18.47 21.50
N SER A 98 32.23 17.64 20.87
CA SER A 98 33.65 17.46 21.19
C SER A 98 34.53 18.69 20.90
N ASP A 99 34.03 19.66 20.13
CA ASP A 99 34.69 20.94 19.85
C ASP A 99 34.18 22.08 20.77
N GLY A 100 33.29 21.76 21.72
CA GLY A 100 32.67 22.72 22.61
C GLY A 100 31.69 23.67 21.93
N LYS A 101 31.27 23.40 20.69
CA LYS A 101 30.25 24.16 19.95
C LYS A 101 28.93 23.38 19.88
N PRO A 102 27.80 24.02 19.55
CA PRO A 102 26.54 23.31 19.35
C PRO A 102 26.70 22.18 18.33
N ALA A 103 26.34 20.97 18.74
CA ALA A 103 26.55 19.76 17.96
C ALA A 103 25.82 19.79 16.60
N ASN A 104 26.52 19.36 15.55
CA ASN A 104 25.97 19.20 14.20
C ASN A 104 26.43 17.86 13.63
N GLY A 105 25.50 16.95 13.38
CA GLY A 105 25.79 15.57 12.98
C GLY A 105 25.57 14.57 14.11
N TRP A 106 26.14 13.37 13.98
CA TRP A 106 26.01 12.31 14.96
C TRP A 106 26.92 12.52 16.17
N TYR A 107 26.35 12.51 17.37
CA TYR A 107 27.08 12.53 18.64
C TYR A 107 26.45 11.56 19.63
N ASP A 108 27.28 10.99 20.50
CA ASP A 108 26.83 10.30 21.71
C ASP A 108 26.61 11.32 22.82
N ASP A 109 25.39 11.41 23.32
CA ASP A 109 25.02 12.36 24.39
C ASP A 109 25.18 11.79 25.80
N GLY A 110 25.83 10.63 25.91
CA GLY A 110 26.01 9.86 27.15
C GLY A 110 24.90 8.86 27.40
N SER A 111 23.78 8.93 26.68
CA SER A 111 22.72 7.91 26.70
C SER A 111 22.69 7.08 25.41
N ASN A 112 22.83 7.71 24.26
CA ASN A 112 22.88 7.05 22.96
C ASN A 112 23.41 8.00 21.88
N TRP A 113 23.59 7.46 20.68
CA TRP A 113 23.86 8.25 19.48
C TRP A 113 22.60 8.94 18.96
N TYR A 114 22.72 10.25 18.71
CA TYR A 114 21.69 11.07 18.09
C TYR A 114 22.31 11.99 17.04
N PHE A 115 21.53 12.29 16.01
CA PHE A 115 21.83 13.30 15.02
C PHE A 115 21.33 14.65 15.50
N PHE A 116 22.25 15.59 15.65
CA PHE A 116 21.99 16.95 16.10
C PHE A 116 22.05 17.94 14.93
N GLN A 117 21.25 19.00 15.02
CA GLN A 117 21.39 20.19 14.19
C GLN A 117 21.31 21.41 15.12
N ASN A 118 22.32 22.27 15.08
CA ASN A 118 22.47 23.42 15.97
C ASN A 118 22.33 23.05 17.46
N GLY A 119 22.89 21.90 17.84
CA GLY A 119 22.89 21.36 19.20
C GLY A 119 21.56 20.77 19.68
N LYS A 120 20.51 20.73 18.85
CA LYS A 120 19.25 20.05 19.17
C LYS A 120 19.11 18.73 18.42
N LYS A 121 18.50 17.73 19.04
CA LYS A 121 18.14 16.46 18.36
C LYS A 121 17.24 16.76 17.17
N HIS A 122 17.68 16.35 15.99
CA HIS A 122 17.05 16.79 14.74
C HIS A 122 15.70 16.11 14.50
N ASN A 123 14.78 16.86 13.91
CA ASN A 123 13.50 16.36 13.41
C ASN A 123 13.30 16.84 11.98
N GLY A 124 13.00 15.92 11.06
CA GLY A 124 12.86 16.22 9.64
C GLY A 124 14.01 15.69 8.80
N TYR A 125 14.13 16.16 7.56
CA TYR A 125 15.19 15.71 6.66
C TYR A 125 16.55 16.28 7.08
N GLY A 126 17.57 15.42 7.08
CA GLY A 126 18.98 15.75 7.25
C GLY A 126 19.84 14.93 6.31
N VAL A 127 21.12 15.25 6.23
CA VAL A 127 22.11 14.50 5.42
C VAL A 127 23.24 14.09 6.33
N ASP A 128 23.61 12.82 6.29
CA ASP A 128 24.79 12.28 6.95
C ASP A 128 25.60 11.41 5.99
N GLY A 129 26.56 10.63 6.50
CA GLY A 129 27.39 9.74 5.70
C GLY A 129 26.60 8.69 4.90
N ASN A 130 25.34 8.41 5.28
CA ASN A 130 24.47 7.48 4.55
C ASN A 130 23.57 8.19 3.53
N GLY A 131 23.68 9.51 3.39
CA GLY A 131 22.89 10.36 2.49
C GLY A 131 21.67 11.00 3.15
N LYS A 132 20.72 11.49 2.35
CA LYS A 132 19.50 12.13 2.86
C LYS A 132 18.65 11.13 3.66
N ARG A 133 18.26 11.49 4.87
CA ARG A 133 17.44 10.70 5.81
C ARG A 133 16.42 11.58 6.52
N TYR A 134 15.29 10.99 6.91
CA TYR A 134 14.34 11.61 7.80
C TYR A 134 14.64 11.19 9.24
N PHE A 135 14.71 12.17 10.13
CA PHE A 135 15.01 12.00 11.54
C PHE A 135 13.80 12.32 12.41
N VAL A 136 13.63 11.57 13.48
CA VAL A 136 12.68 11.82 14.56
C VAL A 136 13.46 11.75 15.86
N ASN A 137 13.46 12.85 16.60
CA ASN A 137 14.20 13.02 17.84
C ASN A 137 15.67 12.56 17.74
N GLY A 138 16.36 12.99 16.69
CA GLY A 138 17.77 12.68 16.43
C GLY A 138 18.04 11.24 16.01
N LYS A 139 17.03 10.40 15.81
CA LYS A 139 17.22 9.03 15.27
C LYS A 139 16.63 8.93 13.88
N TYR A 140 17.12 7.99 13.08
CA TYR A 140 16.45 7.66 11.82
C TYR A 140 15.00 7.26 12.07
N ALA A 141 14.09 7.80 11.27
CA ALA A 141 12.70 7.38 11.28
C ALA A 141 12.60 5.89 10.92
N ASN A 142 11.85 5.15 11.74
CA ASN A 142 11.56 3.74 11.53
C ASN A 142 10.11 3.49 11.97
N GLY A 143 9.20 3.43 11.01
CA GLY A 143 7.75 3.48 11.24
C GLY A 143 7.06 4.67 10.56
N TYR A 144 5.80 4.90 10.93
CA TYR A 144 4.99 5.98 10.38
C TYR A 144 5.37 7.35 10.95
N VAL A 145 5.59 8.31 10.07
CA VAL A 145 5.72 9.73 10.39
C VAL A 145 4.90 10.53 9.37
N GLY A 146 3.89 11.26 9.83
CA GLY A 146 3.03 12.05 8.94
C GLY A 146 2.34 11.22 7.84
N GLY A 147 2.01 9.95 8.11
CA GLY A 147 1.39 9.04 7.14
C GLY A 147 2.34 8.41 6.11
N ILE A 148 3.64 8.68 6.19
CA ILE A 148 4.68 8.02 5.39
C ILE A 148 5.38 6.99 6.27
N PHE A 149 5.51 5.76 5.78
CA PHE A 149 6.25 4.69 6.44
C PHE A 149 7.72 4.74 6.05
N TYR A 150 8.59 4.85 7.06
CA TYR A 150 10.03 4.91 6.89
C TYR A 150 10.72 3.66 7.41
N SER A 151 11.81 3.26 6.77
CA SER A 151 12.78 2.32 7.32
C SER A 151 14.18 2.92 7.18
N LYS A 152 14.94 2.92 8.27
CA LYS A 152 16.28 3.54 8.35
C LYS A 152 16.28 4.96 7.76
N GLY A 153 15.25 5.75 8.06
CA GLY A 153 15.10 7.14 7.64
C GLY A 153 14.77 7.36 6.16
N LYS A 154 14.45 6.31 5.38
CA LYS A 154 13.98 6.43 4.00
C LYS A 154 12.52 5.99 3.87
N PRO A 155 11.69 6.68 3.07
CA PRO A 155 10.38 6.15 2.68
C PRO A 155 10.57 4.80 2.01
N VAL A 156 9.79 3.81 2.43
CA VAL A 156 9.95 2.45 1.93
C VAL A 156 9.34 2.26 0.53
N ASN A 157 9.89 1.32 -0.23
CA ASN A 157 9.37 0.90 -1.53
C ASN A 157 9.42 -0.63 -1.60
N GLY A 158 8.33 -1.27 -1.99
CA GLY A 158 8.18 -2.72 -1.98
C GLY A 158 7.45 -3.24 -0.73
N TRP A 159 7.57 -4.54 -0.47
CA TRP A 159 6.91 -5.21 0.66
C TRP A 159 7.59 -4.91 1.99
N TYR A 160 6.83 -4.40 2.96
CA TYR A 160 7.26 -4.16 4.34
C TYR A 160 6.14 -4.53 5.32
N ASP A 161 6.52 -5.05 6.48
CA ASP A 161 5.64 -5.18 7.64
C ASP A 161 5.52 -3.84 8.36
N ASP A 162 4.29 -3.33 8.49
CA ASP A 162 4.02 -2.06 9.17
C ASP A 162 3.69 -2.19 10.67
N GLY A 163 3.87 -3.40 11.22
CA GLY A 163 3.53 -3.79 12.58
C GLY A 163 2.12 -4.37 12.71
N LYS A 164 1.30 -4.31 11.66
CA LYS A 164 -0.01 -4.98 11.61
C LYS A 164 -0.01 -6.16 10.65
N ASP A 165 0.57 -5.97 9.47
CA ASP A 165 0.66 -6.98 8.40
C ASP A 165 1.67 -6.50 7.34
N TRP A 166 1.97 -7.34 6.37
CA TRP A 166 2.77 -7.01 5.19
C TRP A 166 1.98 -6.19 4.17
N TYR A 167 2.54 -5.09 3.70
CA TYR A 167 1.96 -4.27 2.63
C TYR A 167 3.02 -3.89 1.61
N PHE A 168 2.60 -3.74 0.36
CA PHE A 168 3.40 -3.16 -0.70
C PHE A 168 3.30 -1.65 -0.65
N PHE A 169 4.44 -1.00 -0.51
CA PHE A 169 4.57 0.44 -0.41
C PHE A 169 5.22 1.05 -1.67
N ARG A 170 4.84 2.29 -1.95
CA ARG A 170 5.55 3.17 -2.87
C ARG A 170 5.69 4.54 -2.22
N ASP A 171 6.91 5.06 -2.16
CA ASP A 171 7.24 6.31 -1.49
C ASP A 171 6.71 6.38 -0.04
N GLY A 172 6.78 5.25 0.67
CA GLY A 172 6.31 5.07 2.04
C GLY A 172 4.79 5.07 2.22
N LYS A 173 3.99 5.05 1.15
CA LYS A 173 2.53 4.89 1.21
C LYS A 173 2.09 3.52 0.70
N LYS A 174 1.06 2.93 1.31
CA LYS A 174 0.44 1.70 0.81
C LYS A 174 -0.05 1.90 -0.61
N TYR A 175 0.49 1.14 -1.54
CA TYR A 175 0.35 1.42 -2.96
C TYR A 175 -0.98 0.89 -3.51
N THR A 176 -1.57 1.62 -4.46
CA THR A 176 -2.71 1.17 -5.26
C THR A 176 -2.38 1.42 -6.72
N GLY A 177 -2.52 0.40 -7.55
CA GLY A 177 -2.14 0.43 -8.95
C GLY A 177 -1.26 -0.75 -9.36
N LYS A 178 -0.79 -0.73 -10.60
CA LYS A 178 0.12 -1.75 -11.13
C LYS A 178 1.54 -1.51 -10.65
N ALA A 179 2.22 -2.58 -10.23
CA ALA A 179 3.65 -2.58 -9.94
C ALA A 179 4.22 -3.99 -10.15
N LYS A 180 5.54 -4.08 -10.29
CA LYS A 180 6.25 -5.35 -10.36
C LYS A 180 6.84 -5.69 -9.00
N ASP A 181 6.65 -6.93 -8.57
CA ASP A 181 7.38 -7.52 -7.45
C ASP A 181 8.01 -8.86 -7.87
N GLU A 182 8.40 -9.68 -6.89
CA GLU A 182 9.00 -10.99 -7.13
C GLU A 182 8.07 -11.96 -7.89
N ASN A 183 6.75 -11.75 -7.84
CA ASN A 183 5.75 -12.59 -8.48
C ASN A 183 5.33 -12.08 -9.88
N GLY A 184 5.95 -10.99 -10.35
CA GLY A 184 5.72 -10.39 -11.68
C GLY A 184 4.94 -9.08 -11.60
N GLU A 185 4.27 -8.71 -12.72
CA GLU A 185 3.37 -7.55 -12.73
C GLU A 185 2.07 -7.91 -12.00
N MET A 186 1.77 -7.12 -10.98
CA MET A 186 0.62 -7.28 -10.11
C MET A 186 -0.14 -5.97 -9.98
N TYR A 187 -1.44 -6.07 -9.71
CA TYR A 187 -2.26 -4.95 -9.28
C TYR A 187 -2.40 -4.98 -7.75
N PHE A 188 -2.14 -3.84 -7.12
CA PHE A 188 -2.28 -3.66 -5.69
C PHE A 188 -3.46 -2.76 -5.35
N VAL A 189 -4.14 -3.05 -4.24
CA VAL A 189 -5.16 -2.19 -3.64
C VAL A 189 -4.79 -2.00 -2.17
N LYS A 190 -4.53 -0.76 -1.78
CA LYS A 190 -4.12 -0.38 -0.41
C LYS A 190 -2.96 -1.24 0.13
N GLY A 191 -1.99 -1.53 -0.73
CA GLY A 191 -0.78 -2.28 -0.41
C GLY A 191 -0.96 -3.79 -0.34
N LYS A 192 -2.12 -4.34 -0.72
CA LYS A 192 -2.33 -5.79 -0.84
C LYS A 192 -2.57 -6.16 -2.30
N TYR A 193 -2.32 -7.41 -2.64
CA TYR A 193 -2.72 -7.93 -3.95
C TYR A 193 -4.22 -7.76 -4.18
N ALA A 194 -4.58 -7.28 -5.37
CA ALA A 194 -5.96 -7.05 -5.73
C ALA A 194 -6.75 -8.36 -5.78
N ASN A 195 -7.89 -8.38 -5.10
CA ASN A 195 -8.87 -9.46 -5.07
C ASN A 195 -10.27 -8.86 -5.29
N THR A 196 -10.40 -8.03 -6.32
CA THR A 196 -11.59 -7.20 -6.55
C THR A 196 -11.71 -6.76 -8.01
N TYR A 197 -12.82 -6.13 -8.35
CA TYR A 197 -13.04 -5.54 -9.67
C TYR A 197 -12.41 -4.16 -9.77
N ILE A 198 -11.70 -3.92 -10.86
CA ILE A 198 -11.07 -2.66 -11.20
C ILE A 198 -11.47 -2.37 -12.65
N ASP A 199 -12.25 -1.32 -12.86
CA ASP A 199 -12.78 -0.93 -14.17
C ASP A 199 -13.49 -2.09 -14.91
N GLY A 200 -14.25 -2.89 -14.16
CA GLY A 200 -15.00 -4.04 -14.68
C GLY A 200 -14.17 -5.29 -14.96
N VAL A 201 -12.86 -5.28 -14.67
CA VAL A 201 -11.97 -6.44 -14.75
C VAL A 201 -11.74 -6.99 -13.35
N PHE A 202 -12.04 -8.25 -13.12
CA PHE A 202 -11.77 -8.92 -11.87
C PHE A 202 -10.29 -9.30 -11.77
N TYR A 203 -9.68 -8.92 -10.65
CA TYR A 203 -8.34 -9.35 -10.27
C TYR A 203 -8.43 -10.36 -9.12
N LYS A 204 -7.65 -11.43 -9.23
CA LYS A 204 -7.44 -12.44 -8.18
C LYS A 204 -5.95 -12.52 -7.89
N ASP A 205 -5.58 -12.37 -6.62
CA ASP A 205 -4.19 -12.40 -6.16
C ASP A 205 -3.27 -11.50 -6.99
N GLY A 206 -3.76 -10.29 -7.30
CA GLY A 206 -3.03 -9.26 -8.04
C GLY A 206 -2.98 -9.47 -9.54
N LYS A 207 -3.45 -10.61 -10.08
CA LYS A 207 -3.48 -10.90 -11.52
C LYS A 207 -4.89 -10.80 -12.07
N ILE A 208 -5.00 -10.52 -13.37
CA ILE A 208 -6.29 -10.60 -14.07
C ILE A 208 -6.82 -12.03 -13.94
N ALA A 209 -8.03 -12.17 -13.42
CA ALA A 209 -8.61 -13.47 -13.15
C ALA A 209 -8.82 -14.25 -14.46
N ASN A 210 -8.35 -15.48 -14.45
CA ASN A 210 -8.63 -16.47 -15.47
C ASN A 210 -9.00 -17.75 -14.73
N TRP A 211 -9.77 -18.63 -15.37
CA TRP A 211 -10.30 -19.84 -14.76
C TRP A 211 -11.34 -19.59 -13.67
N TRP A 212 -11.75 -20.66 -12.99
CA TRP A 212 -12.63 -20.61 -11.83
C TRP A 212 -12.00 -19.79 -10.70
N CYS A 213 -12.69 -18.73 -10.27
CA CYS A 213 -12.32 -17.89 -9.14
C CYS A 213 -13.56 -17.56 -8.31
N ASP A 214 -13.40 -17.50 -7.00
CA ASP A 214 -14.38 -16.88 -6.10
C ASP A 214 -14.21 -15.35 -6.10
N ASP A 215 -15.27 -14.63 -6.45
CA ASP A 215 -15.31 -13.16 -6.49
C ASP A 215 -15.84 -12.51 -5.20
N GLY A 216 -16.02 -13.30 -4.14
CA GLY A 216 -16.60 -12.91 -2.87
C GLY A 216 -18.12 -13.09 -2.80
N LYS A 217 -18.77 -13.45 -3.91
CA LYS A 217 -20.19 -13.85 -3.93
C LYS A 217 -20.35 -15.34 -4.18
N ASP A 218 -19.62 -15.87 -5.16
CA ASP A 218 -19.66 -17.28 -5.56
C ASP A 218 -18.46 -17.57 -6.49
N TRP A 219 -18.29 -18.83 -6.88
CA TRP A 219 -17.34 -19.26 -7.88
C TRP A 219 -17.83 -18.98 -9.30
N TYR A 220 -17.01 -18.35 -10.12
CA TYR A 220 -17.29 -18.11 -11.53
C TYR A 220 -16.07 -18.45 -12.39
N PHE A 221 -16.30 -18.93 -13.60
CA PHE A 221 -15.28 -19.08 -14.62
C PHE A 221 -15.01 -17.73 -15.29
N PHE A 222 -13.78 -17.25 -15.17
CA PHE A 222 -13.30 -16.01 -15.75
C PHE A 222 -12.41 -16.25 -16.96
N GLN A 223 -12.49 -15.34 -17.92
CA GLN A 223 -11.50 -15.17 -18.98
C GLN A 223 -11.17 -13.68 -19.10
N ASN A 224 -9.88 -13.34 -19.04
CA ASN A 224 -9.41 -11.96 -19.08
C ASN A 224 -10.13 -11.05 -18.06
N GLY A 225 -10.37 -11.58 -16.85
CA GLY A 225 -11.00 -10.89 -15.73
C GLY A 225 -12.50 -10.64 -15.90
N LYS A 226 -13.15 -11.21 -16.92
CA LYS A 226 -14.60 -11.14 -17.10
C LYS A 226 -15.22 -12.51 -16.90
N LYS A 227 -16.41 -12.54 -16.28
CA LYS A 227 -17.21 -13.76 -16.20
C LYS A 227 -17.52 -14.24 -17.61
N HIS A 228 -17.11 -15.46 -17.92
CA HIS A 228 -17.16 -15.98 -19.28
C HIS A 228 -18.58 -16.22 -19.77
N ASN A 229 -18.83 -15.97 -21.05
CA ASN A 229 -20.08 -16.29 -21.73
C ASN A 229 -19.73 -16.99 -23.04
N GLY A 230 -20.35 -18.14 -23.29
CA GLY A 230 -20.05 -18.98 -24.45
C GLY A 230 -19.23 -20.22 -24.10
N TYR A 231 -18.63 -20.85 -25.12
CA TYR A 231 -17.84 -22.06 -24.90
C TYR A 231 -16.52 -21.78 -24.20
N GLY A 232 -16.19 -22.59 -23.21
CA GLY A 232 -14.90 -22.61 -22.52
C GLY A 232 -14.47 -24.05 -22.24
N VAL A 233 -13.22 -24.22 -21.83
CA VAL A 233 -12.67 -25.50 -21.41
C VAL A 233 -12.10 -25.34 -20.02
N ASP A 234 -12.50 -26.22 -19.11
CA ASP A 234 -11.91 -26.36 -17.78
C ASP A 234 -11.55 -27.83 -17.53
N ALA A 235 -11.29 -28.17 -16.27
CA ALA A 235 -10.91 -29.53 -15.87
C ALA A 235 -11.98 -30.59 -16.19
N ASN A 236 -13.25 -30.18 -16.34
CA ASN A 236 -14.36 -31.07 -16.69
C ASN A 236 -14.56 -31.18 -18.22
N GLY A 237 -13.72 -30.51 -19.01
CA GLY A 237 -13.74 -30.49 -20.46
C GLY A 237 -14.47 -29.27 -21.04
N ARG A 238 -14.89 -29.37 -22.31
CA ARG A 238 -15.61 -28.29 -22.98
C ARG A 238 -17.01 -28.12 -22.37
N ARG A 239 -17.37 -26.88 -22.04
CA ARG A 239 -18.66 -26.48 -21.48
C ARG A 239 -19.13 -25.16 -22.08
N TYR A 240 -20.43 -24.95 -22.10
CA TYR A 240 -21.03 -23.65 -22.37
C TYR A 240 -21.27 -22.92 -21.04
N PHE A 241 -20.82 -21.67 -20.97
CA PHE A 241 -20.93 -20.83 -19.79
C PHE A 241 -21.90 -19.68 -20.02
N ILE A 242 -22.69 -19.36 -19.00
CA ILE A 242 -23.52 -18.16 -18.93
C ILE A 242 -23.12 -17.42 -17.66
N ARG A 243 -22.61 -16.20 -17.83
CA ARG A 243 -22.15 -15.31 -16.76
C ARG A 243 -21.20 -16.00 -15.79
N GLY A 244 -20.28 -16.79 -16.33
CA GLY A 244 -19.25 -17.52 -15.59
C GLY A 244 -19.74 -18.76 -14.86
N LYS A 245 -20.98 -19.20 -15.06
CA LYS A 245 -21.48 -20.49 -14.55
C LYS A 245 -21.71 -21.45 -15.69
N TYR A 246 -21.68 -22.75 -15.42
CA TYR A 246 -22.15 -23.73 -16.38
C TYR A 246 -23.61 -23.45 -16.76
N ALA A 247 -23.90 -23.48 -18.06
CA ALA A 247 -25.23 -23.26 -18.57
C ALA A 247 -26.18 -24.39 -18.13
N ASN A 248 -27.33 -23.99 -17.59
CA ASN A 248 -28.47 -24.84 -17.25
C ASN A 248 -29.73 -24.16 -17.82
N ALA A 249 -29.72 -23.90 -19.13
CA ALA A 249 -30.68 -23.04 -19.82
C ALA A 249 -30.65 -23.27 -21.34
N TYR A 250 -31.65 -22.73 -22.03
CA TYR A 250 -31.65 -22.66 -23.48
C TYR A 250 -30.73 -21.55 -23.99
N VAL A 251 -29.93 -21.88 -25.00
CA VAL A 251 -29.14 -20.94 -25.79
C VAL A 251 -29.39 -21.27 -27.25
N ASP A 252 -29.92 -20.32 -28.01
CA ASP A 252 -30.27 -20.52 -29.43
C ASP A 252 -31.10 -21.81 -29.66
N GLU A 253 -32.17 -21.98 -28.86
CA GLU A 253 -33.06 -23.16 -28.85
C GLU A 253 -32.43 -24.49 -28.40
N ILE A 254 -31.14 -24.52 -28.07
CA ILE A 254 -30.45 -25.71 -27.56
C ILE A 254 -30.42 -25.65 -26.04
N PHE A 255 -31.02 -26.64 -25.38
CA PHE A 255 -30.94 -26.79 -23.95
C PHE A 255 -29.58 -27.34 -23.52
N TYR A 256 -28.94 -26.61 -22.60
CA TYR A 256 -27.73 -27.04 -21.93
C TYR A 256 -28.05 -27.42 -20.48
N SER A 257 -27.44 -28.51 -20.01
CA SER A 257 -27.40 -28.90 -18.61
C SER A 257 -25.96 -29.11 -18.19
N GLU A 258 -25.56 -28.51 -17.07
CA GLU A 258 -24.18 -28.48 -16.58
C GLU A 258 -23.17 -28.05 -17.67
N GLY A 259 -23.59 -27.15 -18.55
CA GLY A 259 -22.81 -26.63 -19.67
C GLY A 259 -22.61 -27.61 -20.83
N LYS A 260 -23.26 -28.79 -20.82
CA LYS A 260 -23.27 -29.73 -21.94
C LYS A 260 -24.60 -29.64 -22.68
N ILE A 261 -24.58 -29.92 -23.99
CA ILE A 261 -25.81 -30.12 -24.77
C ILE A 261 -26.57 -31.30 -24.16
N ALA A 262 -27.83 -31.08 -23.79
CA ALA A 262 -28.66 -32.09 -23.17
C ALA A 262 -28.94 -33.27 -24.12
N ASN A 263 -28.65 -34.48 -23.67
CA ASN A 263 -28.79 -35.72 -24.44
C ASN A 263 -29.37 -36.85 -23.58
N TRP A 264 -30.44 -36.56 -22.84
CA TRP A 264 -31.15 -37.48 -21.96
C TRP A 264 -32.40 -36.81 -21.38
N TRP A 265 -32.99 -37.42 -20.36
CA TRP A 265 -33.94 -36.77 -19.45
C TRP A 265 -33.26 -35.64 -18.66
N PHE A 266 -33.80 -34.43 -18.76
CA PHE A 266 -33.41 -33.27 -17.95
C PHE A 266 -34.64 -32.46 -17.56
N ASN A 267 -34.55 -31.74 -16.44
CA ASN A 267 -35.53 -30.73 -16.06
C ASN A 267 -35.06 -29.36 -16.60
N ASP A 268 -35.90 -28.72 -17.43
CA ASP A 268 -35.57 -27.43 -18.06
C ASP A 268 -36.05 -26.20 -17.27
N GLY A 269 -36.57 -26.41 -16.07
CA GLY A 269 -37.19 -25.40 -15.20
C GLY A 269 -38.72 -25.50 -15.18
N GLU A 270 -39.34 -26.14 -16.16
CA GLU A 270 -40.79 -26.36 -16.21
C GLU A 270 -41.15 -27.79 -15.80
N ALA A 271 -40.53 -28.78 -16.44
CA ALA A 271 -40.76 -30.20 -16.17
C ALA A 271 -39.58 -31.04 -16.67
N TRP A 272 -39.67 -32.36 -16.46
CA TRP A 272 -38.75 -33.32 -17.07
C TRP A 272 -39.12 -33.58 -18.53
N TYR A 273 -38.12 -33.50 -19.40
CA TYR A 273 -38.23 -33.80 -20.83
C TYR A 273 -37.03 -34.63 -21.28
N PHE A 274 -37.24 -35.51 -22.25
CA PHE A 274 -36.22 -36.26 -22.95
C PHE A 274 -35.66 -35.40 -24.09
N PHE A 275 -34.36 -35.11 -24.03
CA PHE A 275 -33.64 -34.31 -25.00
C PHE A 275 -32.73 -35.17 -25.87
N GLN A 276 -32.64 -34.81 -27.15
CA GLN A 276 -31.58 -35.26 -28.04
C GLN A 276 -30.98 -34.05 -28.74
N ASN A 277 -29.65 -33.94 -28.72
CA ASN A 277 -28.91 -32.79 -29.24
C ASN A 277 -29.44 -31.45 -28.70
N GLY A 278 -29.88 -31.44 -27.44
CA GLY A 278 -30.38 -30.27 -26.72
C GLY A 278 -31.79 -29.83 -27.11
N LYS A 279 -32.50 -30.57 -27.96
CA LYS A 279 -33.90 -30.30 -28.31
C LYS A 279 -34.82 -31.36 -27.68
N LYS A 280 -36.02 -30.95 -27.26
CA LYS A 280 -37.06 -31.89 -26.81
C LYS A 280 -37.33 -32.89 -27.94
N HIS A 281 -37.16 -34.17 -27.65
CA HIS A 281 -37.13 -35.20 -28.68
C HIS A 281 -38.53 -35.49 -29.22
N ASN A 282 -38.62 -35.72 -30.52
CA ASN A 282 -39.81 -36.16 -31.23
C ASN A 282 -39.46 -37.40 -32.05
N GLY A 283 -40.20 -38.49 -31.85
CA GLY A 283 -39.95 -39.79 -32.48
C GLY A 283 -39.39 -40.85 -31.54
N TYR A 284 -38.80 -41.92 -32.09
CA TYR A 284 -38.26 -43.01 -31.27
C TYR A 284 -36.96 -42.61 -30.58
N GLY A 285 -36.87 -42.91 -29.28
CA GLY A 285 -35.66 -42.79 -28.46
C GLY A 285 -35.47 -44.02 -27.59
N ILE A 286 -34.29 -44.15 -26.98
CA ILE A 286 -33.99 -45.22 -26.03
C ILE A 286 -33.61 -44.54 -24.72
N ASP A 287 -34.30 -44.91 -23.66
CA ASP A 287 -33.93 -44.56 -22.29
C ASP A 287 -33.81 -45.81 -21.41
N ALA A 288 -33.75 -45.63 -20.09
CA ALA A 288 -33.64 -46.74 -19.14
C ALA A 288 -34.83 -47.72 -19.20
N ASN A 289 -36.00 -47.28 -19.68
CA ASN A 289 -37.18 -48.12 -19.85
C ASN A 289 -37.22 -48.82 -21.22
N GLY A 290 -36.22 -48.60 -22.08
CA GLY A 290 -36.09 -49.19 -23.39
C GLY A 290 -36.51 -48.25 -24.52
N LYS A 291 -36.84 -48.82 -25.69
CA LYS A 291 -37.30 -48.03 -26.84
C LYS A 291 -38.69 -47.44 -26.56
N ARG A 292 -38.84 -46.13 -26.75
CA ARG A 292 -40.09 -45.37 -26.56
C ARG A 292 -40.28 -44.37 -27.69
N TYR A 293 -41.53 -44.05 -28.00
CA TYR A 293 -41.90 -42.94 -28.87
C TYR A 293 -42.16 -41.70 -28.02
N PHE A 294 -41.51 -40.59 -28.39
CA PHE A 294 -41.56 -39.33 -27.68
C PHE A 294 -42.27 -38.27 -28.51
N VAL A 295 -43.03 -37.40 -27.84
CA VAL A 295 -43.65 -36.20 -28.42
C VAL A 295 -43.34 -35.05 -27.49
N ASP A 296 -42.68 -34.02 -28.03
CA ASP A 296 -42.16 -32.87 -27.29
C ASP A 296 -41.42 -33.25 -26.00
N GLY A 297 -40.58 -34.28 -26.11
CA GLY A 297 -39.74 -34.77 -25.02
C GLY A 297 -40.49 -35.55 -23.93
N LYS A 298 -41.78 -35.84 -24.09
CA LYS A 298 -42.53 -36.71 -23.18
C LYS A 298 -42.85 -38.03 -23.85
N TYR A 299 -43.11 -39.06 -23.05
CA TYR A 299 -43.65 -40.30 -23.59
C TYR A 299 -44.98 -40.06 -24.28
N ALA A 300 -45.09 -40.57 -25.51
CA ALA A 300 -46.29 -40.45 -26.30
C ALA A 300 -47.45 -41.18 -25.63
N ASN A 301 -48.54 -40.45 -25.44
CA ASN A 301 -49.82 -40.95 -24.96
C ASN A 301 -50.90 -40.43 -25.91
N GLY A 302 -51.38 -41.29 -26.82
CA GLY A 302 -52.40 -40.97 -27.82
C GLY A 302 -52.05 -41.55 -29.20
N ILE A 303 -52.78 -41.08 -30.22
CA ILE A 303 -52.54 -41.49 -31.61
C ILE A 303 -51.54 -40.54 -32.27
N TYR A 304 -50.44 -41.08 -32.80
CA TYR A 304 -49.43 -40.34 -33.55
C TYR A 304 -49.08 -41.11 -34.82
N GLY A 305 -49.16 -40.46 -35.98
CA GLY A 305 -48.87 -41.11 -37.27
C GLY A 305 -49.72 -42.37 -37.54
N GLY A 306 -50.97 -42.42 -37.04
CA GLY A 306 -51.88 -43.55 -37.19
C GLY A 306 -51.68 -44.73 -36.22
N LYS A 307 -50.77 -44.59 -35.26
CA LYS A 307 -50.48 -45.62 -34.24
C LYS A 307 -50.86 -45.14 -32.86
N LEU A 308 -51.45 -46.00 -32.04
CA LEU A 308 -51.74 -45.72 -30.63
C LEU A 308 -50.50 -45.94 -29.77
N TYR A 309 -50.17 -44.99 -28.92
CA TYR A 309 -49.09 -45.10 -27.94
C TYR A 309 -49.60 -44.93 -26.53
N LYS A 310 -49.12 -45.77 -25.61
CA LYS A 310 -49.28 -45.64 -24.16
C LYS A 310 -47.91 -45.66 -23.53
N ASP A 311 -47.59 -44.61 -22.78
CA ASP A 311 -46.26 -44.44 -22.16
C ASP A 311 -45.11 -44.65 -23.16
N GLY A 312 -45.30 -44.18 -24.41
CA GLY A 312 -44.35 -44.28 -25.51
C GLY A 312 -44.24 -45.69 -26.14
N ILE A 313 -45.03 -46.67 -25.73
CA ILE A 313 -45.08 -48.01 -26.32
C ILE A 313 -46.26 -48.09 -27.28
N GLU A 314 -46.03 -48.63 -28.48
CA GLU A 314 -47.09 -48.88 -29.46
C GLU A 314 -48.08 -49.93 -28.90
N SER A 315 -49.36 -49.56 -28.82
CA SER A 315 -50.45 -50.39 -28.32
C SER A 315 -51.30 -50.91 -29.48
N LYS A 316 -51.84 -52.11 -29.33
CA LYS A 316 -52.81 -52.72 -30.27
C LYS A 316 -54.26 -52.39 -29.91
N GLY A 317 -54.50 -51.40 -29.05
CA GLY A 317 -55.83 -51.07 -28.56
C GLY A 317 -56.21 -51.80 -27.27
N ARG A 318 -57.50 -51.82 -26.96
CA ARG A 318 -58.09 -52.35 -25.71
C ARG A 318 -57.38 -51.83 -24.45
N THR A 319 -57.12 -50.53 -24.41
CA THR A 319 -56.44 -49.90 -23.27
C THR A 319 -56.84 -48.44 -23.11
N TYR A 320 -56.71 -47.95 -21.88
CA TYR A 320 -56.83 -46.53 -21.59
C TYR A 320 -55.53 -45.79 -21.89
N VAL A 321 -55.66 -44.66 -22.57
CA VAL A 321 -54.59 -43.69 -22.80
C VAL A 321 -55.16 -42.29 -22.56
N ASN A 322 -54.55 -41.53 -21.64
CA ASN A 322 -55.04 -40.22 -21.21
C ASN A 322 -56.55 -40.18 -20.87
N GLY A 323 -57.06 -41.25 -20.24
CA GLY A 323 -58.46 -41.34 -19.83
C GLY A 323 -59.45 -41.69 -20.95
N ILE A 324 -58.98 -41.98 -22.16
CA ILE A 324 -59.79 -42.47 -23.28
C ILE A 324 -59.50 -43.96 -23.47
N PHE A 325 -60.54 -44.79 -23.47
CA PHE A 325 -60.46 -46.20 -23.83
C PHE A 325 -60.50 -46.36 -25.35
N TYR A 326 -59.50 -47.04 -25.89
CA TYR A 326 -59.43 -47.38 -27.30
C TYR A 326 -59.78 -48.85 -27.50
N ASP A 327 -60.58 -49.16 -28.51
CA ASP A 327 -60.94 -50.53 -28.90
C ASP A 327 -59.80 -51.25 -29.67
N GLU A 328 -60.01 -52.50 -30.10
CA GLU A 328 -59.05 -53.24 -30.94
C GLU A 328 -58.74 -52.60 -32.30
N ASN A 329 -59.57 -51.67 -32.77
CA ASN A 329 -59.37 -50.93 -34.01
C ASN A 329 -58.65 -49.58 -33.78
N ILE A 330 -58.13 -49.33 -32.57
CA ILE A 330 -57.45 -48.09 -32.21
C ILE A 330 -58.41 -46.88 -32.31
N SER A 331 -59.71 -47.12 -32.21
CA SER A 331 -60.73 -46.07 -32.20
C SER A 331 -61.19 -45.82 -30.76
N PRO A 332 -61.50 -44.56 -30.38
CA PRO A 332 -62.19 -44.31 -29.13
C PRO A 332 -63.47 -45.14 -29.06
N ALA A 333 -63.63 -45.92 -27.99
CA ALA A 333 -64.72 -46.88 -27.88
C ALA A 333 -66.10 -46.19 -27.84
N ASP A 334 -67.04 -46.67 -28.65
CA ASP A 334 -68.44 -46.20 -28.68
C ASP A 334 -69.39 -47.40 -28.74
N GLY A 335 -70.02 -47.72 -27.60
CA GLY A 335 -70.78 -48.96 -27.39
C GLY A 335 -70.36 -49.74 -26.15
N TRP A 336 -70.79 -51.00 -26.05
CA TRP A 336 -70.42 -51.88 -24.93
C TRP A 336 -69.06 -52.52 -25.17
N TYR A 337 -68.14 -52.40 -24.21
CA TYR A 337 -66.81 -53.02 -24.25
C TYR A 337 -66.40 -53.56 -22.88
N ASP A 338 -65.61 -54.64 -22.90
CA ASP A 338 -64.88 -55.14 -21.74
C ASP A 338 -63.50 -54.46 -21.66
N ASP A 339 -63.28 -53.67 -20.62
CA ASP A 339 -62.05 -52.90 -20.40
C ASP A 339 -60.95 -53.68 -19.68
N GLY A 340 -61.20 -54.96 -19.37
CA GLY A 340 -60.31 -55.85 -18.64
C GLY A 340 -60.74 -56.09 -17.20
N ASP A 341 -61.59 -55.22 -16.64
CA ASP A 341 -62.20 -55.41 -15.33
C ASP A 341 -63.66 -55.90 -15.44
N ALA A 342 -64.48 -55.25 -16.28
CA ALA A 342 -65.86 -55.65 -16.58
C ALA A 342 -66.39 -55.00 -17.87
N TRP A 343 -67.63 -55.32 -18.24
CA TRP A 343 -68.34 -54.68 -19.35
C TRP A 343 -68.91 -53.33 -18.94
N TYR A 344 -68.65 -52.31 -19.75
CA TYR A 344 -69.20 -50.97 -19.59
C TYR A 344 -69.64 -50.39 -20.93
N PHE A 345 -70.60 -49.47 -20.89
CA PHE A 345 -70.94 -48.67 -22.04
C PHE A 345 -69.96 -47.50 -22.14
N PHE A 346 -69.38 -47.30 -23.31
CA PHE A 346 -68.50 -46.19 -23.62
C PHE A 346 -69.14 -45.29 -24.65
N LYS A 347 -68.85 -44.00 -24.57
CA LYS A 347 -69.15 -43.02 -25.61
C LYS A 347 -67.92 -42.14 -25.79
N ASP A 348 -67.43 -42.03 -27.03
CA ASP A 348 -66.20 -41.30 -27.36
C ASP A 348 -65.00 -41.74 -26.48
N GLY A 349 -64.94 -43.04 -26.17
CA GLY A 349 -63.94 -43.70 -25.34
C GLY A 349 -64.03 -43.38 -23.84
N LYS A 350 -65.05 -42.65 -23.39
CA LYS A 350 -65.29 -42.40 -21.95
C LYS A 350 -66.35 -43.35 -21.41
N LYS A 351 -66.07 -43.89 -20.24
CA LYS A 351 -66.95 -44.78 -19.49
C LYS A 351 -68.23 -44.06 -19.09
N TYR A 352 -69.38 -44.61 -19.47
CA TYR A 352 -70.70 -44.19 -19.03
C TYR A 352 -71.21 -45.22 -18.02
N THR A 353 -71.38 -44.77 -16.79
CA THR A 353 -71.98 -45.55 -15.69
C THR A 353 -73.47 -45.30 -15.60
#